data_AF-A0A1B9LU08-F1
#
_entry.id   AF-A0A1B9LU08-F1
#
_cell.length_a   1.000
_cell.length_b   1.000
_cell.length_c   1.000
_cell.angle_alpha   90.00
_cell.angle_beta   90.00
_cell.angle_gamma   90.00
#
_symmetry.space_group_name_H-M   'P 1'
#
loop_
_entity.id
_entity.type
_entity.pdbx_description
1 polymer ?
#
loop_
_entity_poly.entity_id
_entity_poly.type
_entity_poly.pdbx_seq_one_letter_code
_entity_poly.pdbx_strand_id
1 'polypeptide(L)'
;MKNILLALLLILSFPVFSTIYRTTYSATYSATYAYKGYIENKEVTLYLSPYLKAFWVYKDDHKQIQHALSYECHLMNSCDEVSQQNSLKLYDDKDIYLDENDNHPKIKDSISYFNFNHNGQTQFNQKLVGYWFDGKKNQQYPIKLQKELEIIDEADAEFNRLELLQTNSSDKFYFTAVLSKKKKEKIELVGVNVYDKSNHQLMQKIQIYIIATTNLTAFI
;
A
#
# COMPACT_ATOMS: atom_id res chain seq x y z
N MET A 1 -24.13 8.62 -14.44
CA MET A 1 -23.98 8.94 -13.00
C MET A 1 -24.40 7.78 -12.07
N LYS A 2 -25.42 6.97 -12.38
CA LYS A 2 -25.86 5.83 -11.54
C LYS A 2 -24.77 4.78 -11.19
N ASN A 3 -23.78 4.57 -12.05
CA ASN A 3 -22.74 3.55 -11.85
C ASN A 3 -21.64 3.96 -10.84
N ILE A 4 -21.47 5.25 -10.55
CA ILE A 4 -20.46 5.72 -9.58
C ILE A 4 -20.94 5.46 -8.15
N LEU A 5 -22.26 5.58 -7.89
CA LEU A 5 -22.87 5.27 -6.60
C LEU A 5 -22.70 3.81 -6.17
N LEU A 6 -22.77 2.87 -7.13
CA LEU A 6 -22.61 1.44 -6.85
C LEU A 6 -21.15 1.08 -6.55
N ALA A 7 -20.20 1.74 -7.23
CA ALA A 7 -18.77 1.61 -6.93
C ALA A 7 -18.42 2.16 -5.52
N LEU A 8 -19.09 3.22 -5.08
CA LEU A 8 -18.97 3.79 -3.73
C LEU A 8 -19.42 2.85 -2.62
N LEU A 9 -20.54 2.14 -2.80
CA LEU A 9 -21.01 1.12 -1.87
C LEU A 9 -20.03 -0.06 -1.74
N LEU A 10 -19.27 -0.36 -2.79
CA LEU A 10 -18.20 -1.39 -2.79
C LEU A 10 -16.90 -0.92 -2.12
N ILE A 11 -16.60 0.40 -2.16
CA ILE A 11 -15.40 0.98 -1.52
C ILE A 11 -15.60 1.09 0.00
N LEU A 12 -16.82 1.36 0.47
CA LEU A 12 -17.14 1.44 1.90
C LEU A 12 -17.34 0.07 2.57
N SER A 13 -17.51 -1.01 1.80
CA SER A 13 -17.81 -2.36 2.32
C SER A 13 -16.62 -3.31 2.40
N PHE A 14 -15.41 -2.93 1.94
CA PHE A 14 -14.24 -3.82 1.92
C PHE A 14 -12.92 -3.12 2.30
N PRO A 15 -11.90 -3.86 2.77
CA PRO A 15 -11.18 -3.52 3.98
C PRO A 15 -9.77 -3.01 3.70
N VAL A 16 -9.64 -1.78 3.20
CA VAL A 16 -8.43 -1.02 3.59
C VAL A 16 -8.55 -0.63 5.08
N PHE A 17 -9.79 -0.58 5.60
CA PHE A 17 -10.10 -0.25 6.99
C PHE A 17 -10.04 -1.40 8.00
N SER A 18 -10.12 -2.68 7.63
CA SER A 18 -10.02 -3.75 8.66
C SER A 18 -8.60 -3.91 9.21
N THR A 19 -7.60 -3.42 8.50
CA THR A 19 -6.18 -3.65 8.81
C THR A 19 -5.56 -2.55 9.67
N ILE A 20 -6.13 -1.34 9.66
CA ILE A 20 -5.81 -0.32 10.68
C ILE A 20 -6.58 -0.62 11.99
N TYR A 21 -7.68 -1.39 11.94
CA TYR A 21 -8.59 -1.57 13.08
C TYR A 21 -8.55 -2.93 13.79
N ARG A 22 -7.77 -3.93 13.34
CA ARG A 22 -7.88 -5.28 13.93
C ARG A 22 -6.56 -6.03 14.03
N THR A 23 -5.71 -5.60 14.96
CA THR A 23 -4.93 -6.54 15.76
C THR A 23 -5.25 -6.33 17.24
N THR A 24 -5.98 -7.27 17.82
CA THR A 24 -6.10 -7.45 19.28
C THR A 24 -4.81 -8.04 19.88
N TYR A 25 -3.72 -8.04 19.13
CA TYR A 25 -2.38 -8.38 19.58
C TYR A 25 -1.50 -7.14 19.39
N SER A 26 -1.19 -6.51 20.53
CA SER A 26 -0.21 -5.44 20.73
C SER A 26 -0.35 -4.20 19.83
N ALA A 27 -0.46 -3.03 20.46
CA ALA A 27 -0.41 -1.71 19.82
C ALA A 27 0.99 -1.38 19.26
N THR A 28 1.58 -2.28 18.46
CA THR A 28 2.90 -2.15 17.87
C THR A 28 2.75 -1.71 16.42
N TYR A 29 2.65 -0.39 16.24
CA TYR A 29 3.00 0.38 15.04
C TYR A 29 2.55 -0.19 13.68
N SER A 30 1.25 -0.09 13.33
CA SER A 30 0.80 -0.24 11.94
C SER A 30 1.13 1.00 11.12
N ALA A 31 2.41 1.19 10.83
CA ALA A 31 2.87 2.29 9.99
C ALA A 31 2.62 2.00 8.51
N THR A 32 2.09 2.96 7.75
CA THR A 32 2.08 2.90 6.28
C THR A 32 3.04 3.93 5.72
N TYR A 33 3.93 3.49 4.85
CA TYR A 33 4.93 4.32 4.21
C TYR A 33 4.64 4.44 2.71
N ALA A 34 4.88 5.62 2.14
CA ALA A 34 4.97 5.78 0.69
C ALA A 34 6.37 6.30 0.33
N TYR A 35 7.00 5.61 -0.61
CA TYR A 35 8.32 5.94 -1.13
C TYR A 35 8.25 6.26 -2.61
N LYS A 36 8.91 7.34 -3.04
CA LYS A 36 8.98 7.74 -4.46
C LYS A 36 10.39 7.63 -5.01
N GLY A 37 10.49 7.28 -6.28
CA GLY A 37 11.76 7.23 -7.01
C GLY A 37 11.56 6.79 -8.45
N TYR A 38 12.58 6.17 -9.03
CA TYR A 38 12.57 5.78 -10.44
C TYR A 38 13.10 4.35 -10.65
N ILE A 39 12.51 3.64 -11.62
CA ILE A 39 13.05 2.40 -12.19
C ILE A 39 13.31 2.64 -13.67
N GLU A 40 14.55 2.42 -14.12
CA GLU A 40 15.08 2.76 -15.46
C GLU A 40 14.94 4.26 -15.81
N ASN A 41 13.72 4.77 -15.98
CA ASN A 41 13.35 6.18 -16.17
C ASN A 41 11.89 6.49 -15.79
N LYS A 42 11.16 5.52 -15.23
CA LYS A 42 9.73 5.67 -14.90
C LYS A 42 9.58 5.99 -13.42
N GLU A 43 8.81 7.03 -13.12
CA GLU A 43 8.54 7.40 -11.73
C GLU A 43 7.63 6.34 -11.08
N VAL A 44 8.03 5.87 -9.90
CA VAL A 44 7.34 4.84 -9.14
C VAL A 44 7.02 5.33 -7.74
N THR A 45 5.87 4.89 -7.23
CA THR A 45 5.54 5.00 -5.81
C THR A 45 5.38 3.59 -5.23
N LEU A 46 6.18 3.27 -4.21
CA LEU A 46 6.07 2.04 -3.42
C LEU A 46 5.32 2.35 -2.14
N TYR A 47 4.19 1.69 -1.93
CA TYR A 47 3.44 1.68 -0.69
C TYR A 47 3.84 0.46 0.12
N LEU A 48 4.21 0.68 1.38
CA LEU A 48 4.73 -0.35 2.26
C LEU A 48 4.03 -0.23 3.61
N SER A 49 3.28 -1.26 4.00
CA SER A 49 2.74 -1.40 5.34
C SER A 49 3.30 -2.68 5.93
N PRO A 50 4.25 -2.59 6.89
CA PRO A 50 4.87 -3.75 7.49
C PRO A 50 3.78 -4.71 7.99
N TYR A 51 3.95 -6.00 7.72
CA TYR A 51 3.04 -7.08 8.12
C TYR A 51 1.66 -7.11 7.45
N LEU A 52 1.31 -6.10 6.64
CA LEU A 52 -0.02 -6.01 6.06
C LEU A 52 0.01 -6.18 4.53
N LYS A 53 0.57 -5.20 3.82
CA LYS A 53 0.57 -5.16 2.36
C LYS A 53 1.72 -4.32 1.84
N ALA A 54 2.29 -4.75 0.73
CA ALA A 54 3.17 -3.93 -0.10
C ALA A 54 2.60 -3.90 -1.52
N PHE A 55 2.70 -2.76 -2.18
CA PHE A 55 2.42 -2.67 -3.61
C PHE A 55 3.09 -1.45 -4.19
N TRP A 56 3.28 -1.41 -5.50
CA TRP A 56 3.79 -0.24 -6.18
C TRP A 56 2.99 0.10 -7.42
N VAL A 57 3.09 1.36 -7.83
CA VAL A 57 2.45 1.92 -9.02
C VAL A 57 3.44 2.76 -9.79
N TYR A 58 3.32 2.76 -11.12
CA TYR A 58 3.94 3.77 -11.95
C TYR A 58 3.08 5.03 -11.94
N LYS A 59 3.70 6.21 -11.81
CA LYS A 59 2.97 7.48 -11.83
C LYS A 59 2.20 7.69 -13.13
N ASP A 60 2.86 7.40 -14.25
CA ASP A 60 2.33 7.60 -15.60
C ASP A 60 1.51 6.40 -16.10
N ASP A 61 1.31 5.37 -15.26
CA ASP A 61 0.35 4.33 -15.63
C ASP A 61 -1.07 4.86 -15.42
N HIS A 62 -1.69 5.23 -16.54
CA HIS A 62 -3.09 5.61 -16.61
C HIS A 62 -4.00 4.56 -15.97
N LYS A 63 -3.65 3.28 -16.03
CA LYS A 63 -4.46 2.23 -15.40
C LYS A 63 -4.28 2.16 -13.88
N GLN A 64 -3.26 2.84 -13.33
CA GLN A 64 -2.84 2.77 -11.93
C GLN A 64 -2.79 1.31 -11.47
N ILE A 65 -2.17 0.45 -12.29
CA ILE A 65 -2.08 -0.97 -11.98
C ILE A 65 -1.22 -1.09 -10.74
N GLN A 66 -1.85 -1.62 -9.70
CA GLN A 66 -1.14 -1.96 -8.49
C GLN A 66 -0.49 -3.30 -8.69
N HIS A 67 0.82 -3.28 -8.56
CA HIS A 67 1.65 -4.46 -8.53
C HIS A 67 1.77 -4.86 -7.07
N ALA A 68 0.89 -5.74 -6.63
CA ALA A 68 0.91 -6.26 -5.28
C ALA A 68 2.18 -7.06 -5.04
N LEU A 69 2.72 -6.91 -3.82
CA LEU A 69 4.01 -7.46 -3.43
C LEU A 69 3.86 -8.23 -2.13
N SER A 70 4.55 -9.36 -2.07
CA SER A 70 4.67 -10.19 -0.88
C SER A 70 6.07 -10.10 -0.31
N TYR A 71 6.15 -10.00 1.01
CA TYR A 71 7.40 -10.01 1.77
C TYR A 71 8.06 -11.40 1.74
N GLU A 72 9.39 -11.45 1.69
CA GLU A 72 10.17 -12.69 1.78
C GLU A 72 9.79 -13.55 2.99
N CYS A 73 9.44 -12.93 4.11
CA CYS A 73 9.03 -13.67 5.29
C CYS A 73 7.75 -14.48 5.15
N HIS A 74 6.84 -14.10 4.26
CA HIS A 74 5.65 -14.92 4.00
C HIS A 74 6.04 -16.26 3.36
N LEU A 75 7.16 -16.31 2.63
CA LEU A 75 7.71 -17.56 2.10
C LEU A 75 8.41 -18.37 3.20
N MET A 76 8.99 -17.70 4.18
CA MET A 76 9.67 -18.31 5.32
C MET A 76 8.73 -18.66 6.49
N ASN A 77 7.43 -18.35 6.37
CA ASN A 77 6.43 -18.49 7.42
C ASN A 77 6.75 -17.75 8.74
N SER A 78 7.65 -16.75 8.72
CA SER A 78 8.11 -16.04 9.92
C SER A 78 8.56 -14.62 9.57
N CYS A 79 7.74 -13.61 9.90
CA CYS A 79 8.09 -12.19 9.71
C CYS A 79 8.83 -11.56 10.89
N ASP A 80 8.93 -12.28 12.02
CA ASP A 80 9.72 -11.86 13.18
C ASP A 80 11.23 -11.92 12.90
N GLU A 81 11.64 -12.82 12.00
CA GLU A 81 13.03 -13.02 11.56
C GLU A 81 13.52 -11.96 10.57
N VAL A 82 12.63 -11.16 9.96
CA VAL A 82 13.01 -10.10 9.00
C VAL A 82 13.84 -9.01 9.66
N SER A 83 13.61 -8.75 10.95
CA SER A 83 14.39 -7.79 11.74
C SER A 83 15.88 -8.14 11.79
N GLN A 84 16.23 -9.42 11.57
CA GLN A 84 17.60 -9.92 11.57
C GLN A 84 18.21 -9.98 10.16
N GLN A 85 17.43 -9.75 9.11
CA GLN A 85 17.90 -9.80 7.73
C GLN A 85 18.54 -8.47 7.33
N ASN A 86 19.66 -8.56 6.61
CA ASN A 86 20.35 -7.39 6.06
C ASN A 86 19.66 -6.84 4.79
N SER A 87 18.55 -7.45 4.37
CA SER A 87 17.83 -7.10 3.16
C SER A 87 16.33 -7.29 3.32
N LEU A 88 15.55 -6.37 2.74
CA LEU A 88 14.12 -6.52 2.53
C LEU A 88 13.89 -6.94 1.07
N LYS A 89 13.38 -8.15 0.84
CA LYS A 89 12.92 -8.56 -0.49
C LYS A 89 11.40 -8.56 -0.60
N LEU A 90 10.91 -8.02 -1.72
CA LEU A 90 9.50 -7.92 -2.05
C LEU A 90 9.27 -8.56 -3.43
N TYR A 91 8.48 -9.63 -3.48
CA TYR A 91 8.21 -10.44 -4.66
C TYR A 91 6.84 -10.09 -5.26
N ASP A 92 6.69 -10.18 -6.58
CA ASP A 92 5.35 -10.11 -7.21
C ASP A 92 4.46 -11.25 -6.69
N ASP A 93 3.32 -10.90 -6.11
CA ASP A 93 2.44 -11.86 -5.44
C ASP A 93 1.83 -12.89 -6.41
N LYS A 94 1.67 -12.53 -7.69
CA LYS A 94 1.11 -13.41 -8.74
C LYS A 94 2.05 -14.52 -9.16
N ASP A 95 3.31 -14.41 -8.79
CA ASP A 95 4.36 -15.36 -9.12
C ASP A 95 4.70 -16.28 -7.94
N ILE A 96 3.98 -16.13 -6.82
CA ILE A 96 4.01 -17.05 -5.69
C ILE A 96 2.87 -18.06 -5.83
N TYR A 97 3.16 -19.33 -5.62
CA TYR A 97 2.19 -20.42 -5.69
C TYR A 97 2.44 -21.45 -4.58
N LEU A 98 1.47 -22.30 -4.27
CA LEU A 98 1.66 -23.42 -3.34
C LEU A 98 2.12 -24.64 -4.14
N ASP A 99 3.21 -25.27 -3.71
CA ASP A 99 3.64 -26.53 -4.32
C ASP A 99 2.65 -27.64 -3.99
N GLU A 100 2.25 -28.41 -4.99
CA GLU A 100 1.24 -29.45 -4.84
C GLU A 100 1.72 -30.63 -3.98
N ASN A 101 3.03 -30.82 -3.80
CA ASN A 101 3.58 -31.97 -3.08
C ASN A 101 3.75 -31.72 -1.58
N ASP A 102 4.05 -30.48 -1.19
CA ASP A 102 4.37 -30.15 0.20
C ASP A 102 3.55 -28.96 0.76
N ASN A 103 2.68 -28.33 -0.04
CA ASN A 103 1.90 -27.14 0.32
C ASN A 103 2.73 -25.95 0.81
N HIS A 104 4.03 -25.90 0.52
CA HIS A 104 4.86 -24.74 0.84
C HIS A 104 4.78 -23.69 -0.29
N PRO A 105 4.82 -22.39 0.05
CA PRO A 105 4.95 -21.34 -0.94
C PRO A 105 6.24 -21.48 -1.75
N LYS A 106 6.12 -21.44 -3.08
CA LYS A 106 7.22 -21.40 -4.05
C LYS A 106 7.07 -20.22 -4.99
N ILE A 107 8.14 -19.92 -5.69
CA ILE A 107 8.24 -18.77 -6.60
C ILE A 107 8.55 -19.25 -8.01
N LYS A 108 7.94 -18.64 -9.02
CA LYS A 108 8.30 -18.89 -10.43
C LYS A 108 9.73 -18.43 -10.73
N ASP A 109 10.41 -19.16 -11.60
CA ASP A 109 11.82 -18.90 -11.97
C ASP A 109 12.05 -17.49 -12.56
N SER A 110 11.08 -16.93 -13.29
CA SER A 110 11.19 -15.63 -13.96
C SER A 110 10.61 -14.46 -13.15
N ILE A 111 10.55 -14.57 -11.83
CA ILE A 111 9.93 -13.55 -10.99
C ILE A 111 10.70 -12.23 -11.00
N SER A 112 9.96 -11.12 -10.95
CA SER A 112 10.53 -9.80 -10.64
C SER A 112 10.39 -9.48 -9.17
N TYR A 113 11.44 -8.91 -8.56
CA TYR A 113 11.43 -8.57 -7.14
C TYR A 113 12.25 -7.33 -6.83
N PHE A 114 11.88 -6.64 -5.76
CA PHE A 114 12.73 -5.62 -5.14
C PHE A 114 13.62 -6.27 -4.10
N ASN A 115 14.85 -5.80 -4.00
CA ASN A 115 15.74 -6.10 -2.90
C ASN A 115 16.36 -4.81 -2.39
N PHE A 116 16.05 -4.44 -1.15
CA PHE A 116 16.54 -3.24 -0.50
C PHE A 116 17.49 -3.59 0.63
N ASN A 117 18.57 -2.82 0.77
CA ASN A 117 19.47 -2.93 1.91
C ASN A 117 18.69 -2.53 3.19
N HIS A 118 18.66 -3.42 4.17
CA HIS A 118 17.96 -3.22 5.43
C HIS A 118 18.95 -3.41 6.59
N ASN A 119 19.14 -2.40 7.42
CA ASN A 119 20.13 -2.46 8.51
C ASN A 119 19.49 -2.78 9.88
N GLY A 120 18.46 -3.63 9.92
CA GLY A 120 17.90 -4.28 11.13
C GLY A 120 17.45 -3.42 12.32
N GLN A 121 17.66 -2.10 12.33
CA GLN A 121 17.57 -1.27 13.54
C GLN A 121 16.46 -0.21 13.50
N THR A 122 15.95 0.14 12.33
CA THR A 122 14.82 1.07 12.17
C THR A 122 13.91 0.53 11.07
N GLN A 123 12.66 0.26 11.42
CA GLN A 123 11.64 -0.15 10.44
C GLN A 123 11.50 0.98 9.41
N PHE A 124 12.13 0.75 8.25
CA PHE A 124 12.12 1.57 7.04
C PHE A 124 12.67 3.00 7.18
N ASN A 125 13.96 3.12 6.84
CA ASN A 125 14.71 4.36 6.76
C ASN A 125 14.05 5.41 5.85
N GLN A 126 14.45 6.67 6.02
CA GLN A 126 14.08 7.77 5.11
C GLN A 126 14.36 7.49 3.63
N LYS A 127 15.25 6.52 3.33
CA LYS A 127 15.59 6.08 1.98
C LYS A 127 15.64 4.56 1.94
N LEU A 128 15.07 3.99 0.88
CA LEU A 128 15.28 2.60 0.48
C LEU A 128 16.22 2.57 -0.70
N VAL A 129 17.33 1.82 -0.58
CA VAL A 129 18.37 1.72 -1.61
C VAL A 129 18.61 0.25 -1.88
N GLY A 130 18.68 -0.13 -3.16
CA GLY A 130 18.93 -1.49 -3.56
C GLY A 130 18.76 -1.67 -5.07
N TYR A 131 18.11 -2.74 -5.48
CA TYR A 131 17.81 -2.98 -6.89
C TYR A 131 16.42 -3.57 -7.11
N TRP A 132 15.89 -3.36 -8.32
CA TRP A 132 14.79 -4.12 -8.88
C TRP A 132 15.35 -5.14 -9.86
N PHE A 133 15.00 -6.42 -9.69
CA PHE A 133 15.33 -7.48 -10.62
C PHE A 133 14.15 -7.73 -11.56
N ASP A 134 14.40 -7.63 -12.86
CA ASP A 134 13.48 -8.03 -13.92
C ASP A 134 13.74 -9.48 -14.28
N GLY A 135 12.91 -10.39 -13.75
CA GLY A 135 13.06 -11.82 -14.04
C GLY A 135 12.75 -12.21 -15.49
N LYS A 136 12.03 -11.37 -16.24
CA LYS A 136 11.74 -11.62 -17.67
C LYS A 136 12.95 -11.30 -18.54
N LYS A 137 13.66 -10.20 -18.21
CA LYS A 137 14.89 -9.79 -18.91
C LYS A 137 16.15 -10.41 -18.30
N ASN A 138 16.04 -11.03 -17.12
CA ASN A 138 17.16 -11.46 -16.30
C ASN A 138 18.17 -10.32 -16.05
N GLN A 139 17.66 -9.15 -15.64
CA GLN A 139 18.47 -7.92 -15.50
C GLN A 139 18.17 -7.21 -14.18
N GLN A 140 19.19 -6.57 -13.60
CA GLN A 140 19.08 -5.76 -12.38
C GLN A 140 19.16 -4.27 -12.70
N TYR A 141 18.33 -3.49 -12.00
CA TYR A 141 18.28 -2.04 -12.11
C TYR A 141 18.45 -1.42 -10.73
N PRO A 142 19.44 -0.53 -10.53
CA PRO A 142 19.60 0.14 -9.24
C PRO A 142 18.38 1.00 -8.96
N ILE A 143 17.90 0.98 -7.72
CA ILE A 143 16.76 1.75 -7.27
C ILE A 143 17.07 2.52 -6.00
N LYS A 144 16.58 3.75 -5.96
CA LYS A 144 16.64 4.62 -4.79
C LYS A 144 15.28 5.28 -4.61
N LEU A 145 14.63 4.94 -3.51
CA LEU A 145 13.33 5.48 -3.16
C LEU A 145 13.45 6.36 -1.91
N GLN A 146 12.88 7.55 -1.97
CA GLN A 146 12.83 8.51 -0.87
C GLN A 146 11.47 8.42 -0.18
N LYS A 147 11.45 8.34 1.15
CA LYS A 147 10.19 8.39 1.91
C LYS A 147 9.55 9.76 1.67
N GLU A 148 8.32 9.74 1.18
CA GLU A 148 7.49 10.93 0.99
C GLU A 148 6.43 11.01 2.08
N LEU A 149 5.92 9.85 2.49
CA LEU A 149 4.82 9.76 3.43
C LEU A 149 5.06 8.68 4.46
N GLU A 150 4.66 8.99 5.68
CA GLU A 150 4.65 8.09 6.84
C GLU A 150 3.36 8.35 7.61
N ILE A 151 2.52 7.34 7.67
CA ILE A 151 1.26 7.34 8.40
C ILE A 151 1.45 6.43 9.59
N ILE A 152 1.50 6.99 10.80
CA ILE A 152 1.64 6.23 12.04
C ILE A 152 0.50 6.60 12.96
N ASP A 153 -0.11 5.60 13.61
CA ASP A 153 -1.12 5.81 14.64
C ASP A 153 -0.49 6.07 16.03
N GLU A 154 0.37 7.08 16.10
CA GLU A 154 0.97 7.55 17.35
C GLU A 154 0.12 8.63 18.01
N ALA A 155 0.19 8.75 19.34
CA ALA A 155 -0.63 9.71 20.08
C ALA A 155 -0.34 11.17 19.70
N ASP A 156 0.90 11.50 19.36
CA ASP A 156 1.31 12.88 19.08
C ASP A 156 1.29 13.24 17.59
N ALA A 157 1.01 12.27 16.70
CA ALA A 157 0.91 12.53 15.26
C ALA A 157 -0.40 13.28 14.91
N GLU A 158 -0.29 14.25 14.01
CA GLU A 158 -1.40 15.11 13.59
C GLU A 158 -1.29 15.45 12.11
N PHE A 159 -2.41 15.35 11.38
CA PHE A 159 -2.51 15.76 9.99
C PHE A 159 -3.98 16.06 9.63
N ASN A 160 -4.21 17.17 8.94
CA ASN A 160 -5.58 17.60 8.61
C ASN A 160 -6.15 16.92 7.36
N ARG A 161 -5.28 16.60 6.39
CA ARG A 161 -5.71 16.04 5.11
C ARG A 161 -4.56 15.31 4.43
N LEU A 162 -4.66 13.99 4.40
CA LEU A 162 -3.69 13.10 3.76
C LEU A 162 -4.43 12.22 2.74
N GLU A 163 -3.91 12.13 1.51
CA GLU A 163 -4.53 11.31 0.47
C GLU A 163 -3.74 10.00 0.28
N LEU A 164 -4.41 8.86 0.45
CA LEU A 164 -3.81 7.54 0.32
C LEU A 164 -4.50 6.74 -0.78
N LEU A 165 -3.73 6.31 -1.79
CA LEU A 165 -4.22 5.46 -2.87
C LEU A 165 -4.86 4.18 -2.31
N GLN A 166 -6.09 3.90 -2.74
CA GLN A 166 -6.82 2.70 -2.33
C GLN A 166 -6.50 1.53 -3.23
N THR A 167 -6.48 0.32 -2.68
CA THR A 167 -6.13 -0.87 -3.46
C THR A 167 -7.17 -1.21 -4.53
N ASN A 168 -8.41 -0.88 -4.24
CA ASN A 168 -9.52 -1.12 -5.14
C ASN A 168 -9.61 0.01 -6.17
N SER A 169 -9.89 -0.36 -7.41
CA SER A 169 -10.17 0.57 -8.49
C SER A 169 -11.17 -0.05 -9.46
N SER A 170 -11.76 0.77 -10.33
CA SER A 170 -12.58 0.29 -11.45
C SER A 170 -11.78 0.40 -12.76
N ASP A 171 -12.37 -0.05 -13.87
CA ASP A 171 -11.75 0.08 -15.19
C ASP A 171 -11.46 1.55 -15.56
N LYS A 172 -12.29 2.49 -15.09
CA LYS A 172 -12.22 3.91 -15.47
C LYS A 172 -11.70 4.84 -14.37
N PHE A 173 -11.79 4.42 -13.12
CA PHE A 173 -11.49 5.30 -11.98
C PHE A 173 -10.61 4.61 -10.95
N TYR A 174 -9.71 5.38 -10.35
CA TYR A 174 -9.04 5.00 -9.12
C TYR A 174 -9.46 5.93 -7.98
N PHE A 175 -9.24 5.49 -6.76
CA PHE A 175 -9.74 6.17 -5.56
C PHE A 175 -8.60 6.46 -4.60
N THR A 176 -8.64 7.62 -3.95
CA THR A 176 -7.80 7.89 -2.78
C THR A 176 -8.69 8.09 -1.55
N ALA A 177 -8.30 7.51 -0.42
CA ALA A 177 -8.88 7.85 0.87
C ALA A 177 -8.29 9.17 1.35
N VAL A 178 -9.14 10.04 1.87
CA VAL A 178 -8.75 11.30 2.49
C VAL A 178 -8.81 11.10 4.00
N LEU A 179 -7.66 11.13 4.64
CA LEU A 179 -7.49 10.85 6.06
C LEU A 179 -7.19 12.13 6.84
N SER A 180 -7.64 12.17 8.09
CA SER A 180 -7.23 13.17 9.08
C SER A 180 -6.93 12.52 10.42
N LYS A 181 -6.14 13.18 11.25
CA LYS A 181 -5.87 12.80 12.64
C LYS A 181 -5.57 14.05 13.43
N LYS A 182 -6.22 14.22 14.58
CA LYS A 182 -5.81 15.19 15.60
C LYS A 182 -4.96 14.49 16.65
N LYS A 183 -4.21 15.29 17.42
CA LYS A 183 -3.44 14.77 18.56
C LYS A 183 -4.33 13.97 19.50
N LYS A 184 -3.84 12.81 19.93
CA LYS A 184 -4.48 11.84 20.84
C LYS A 184 -5.77 11.20 20.30
N GLU A 185 -6.20 11.55 19.08
CA GLU A 185 -7.31 10.91 18.39
C GLU A 185 -6.77 9.84 17.45
N LYS A 186 -7.64 8.94 16.98
CA LYS A 186 -7.29 7.94 15.95
C LYS A 186 -7.27 8.58 14.56
N ILE A 187 -6.68 7.88 13.60
CA ILE A 187 -6.82 8.25 12.18
C ILE A 187 -8.28 8.07 11.76
N GLU A 188 -8.85 9.10 11.16
CA GLU A 188 -10.22 9.14 10.64
C GLU A 188 -10.23 9.22 9.12
N LEU A 189 -11.20 8.55 8.50
CA LEU A 189 -11.54 8.72 7.09
C LEU A 189 -12.53 9.88 6.95
N VAL A 190 -12.10 10.98 6.36
CA VAL A 190 -12.94 12.17 6.14
C VAL A 190 -13.45 12.30 4.72
N GLY A 191 -13.00 11.44 3.81
CA GLY A 191 -13.51 11.43 2.45
C GLY A 191 -12.87 10.42 1.52
N VAL A 192 -13.37 10.40 0.29
CA VAL A 192 -12.81 9.64 -0.83
C VAL A 192 -12.76 10.57 -2.04
N ASN A 193 -11.62 10.60 -2.72
CA ASN A 193 -11.48 11.27 -4.00
C ASN A 193 -11.51 10.23 -5.12
N VAL A 194 -12.24 10.57 -6.19
CA VAL A 194 -12.38 9.76 -7.40
C VAL A 194 -11.60 10.44 -8.50
N TYR A 195 -10.67 9.72 -9.11
CA TYR A 195 -9.85 10.21 -10.20
C TYR A 195 -10.10 9.40 -11.46
N ASP A 196 -10.10 10.06 -12.62
CA ASP A 196 -10.13 9.41 -13.92
C ASP A 196 -8.75 8.81 -14.22
N LYS A 197 -8.75 7.53 -14.60
CA LYS A 197 -7.54 6.78 -14.93
C LYS A 197 -6.83 7.34 -16.17
N SER A 198 -7.57 7.75 -17.19
CA SER A 198 -7.02 8.17 -18.48
C SER A 198 -6.16 9.42 -18.42
N ASN A 199 -6.43 10.33 -17.48
CA ASN A 199 -5.78 11.64 -17.43
C ASN A 199 -5.45 12.13 -16.00
N HIS A 200 -5.67 11.28 -14.99
CA HIS A 200 -5.45 11.59 -13.57
C HIS A 200 -6.23 12.80 -13.05
N GLN A 201 -7.29 13.23 -13.75
CA GLN A 201 -8.10 14.34 -13.30
C GLN A 201 -9.01 13.92 -12.15
N LEU A 202 -9.07 14.78 -11.14
CA LEU A 202 -10.02 14.63 -10.04
C LEU A 202 -11.43 14.84 -10.56
N MET A 203 -12.23 13.77 -10.54
CA MET A 203 -13.61 13.78 -11.00
C MET A 203 -14.59 14.15 -9.90
N GLN A 204 -14.34 13.69 -8.67
CA GLN A 204 -15.25 13.90 -7.56
C GLN A 204 -14.52 13.86 -6.21
N LYS A 205 -14.94 14.74 -5.29
CA LYS A 205 -14.60 14.64 -3.86
C LYS A 205 -15.86 14.25 -3.10
N ILE A 206 -15.75 13.25 -2.25
CA ILE A 206 -16.85 12.75 -1.43
C ILE A 206 -16.43 12.93 0.01
N GLN A 207 -17.13 13.78 0.74
CA GLN A 207 -16.85 14.02 2.15
C GLN A 207 -17.67 13.04 2.98
N ILE A 208 -17.04 12.47 4.00
CA ILE A 208 -17.72 11.62 4.97
C ILE A 208 -17.93 12.45 6.22
N TYR A 209 -19.18 12.74 6.53
CA TYR A 209 -19.57 13.31 7.81
C TYR A 209 -19.96 12.17 8.74
N ILE A 210 -19.17 11.93 9.79
CA ILE A 210 -19.58 11.03 10.87
C ILE A 210 -20.67 11.76 11.65
N ILE A 211 -21.94 11.48 11.33
CA ILE A 211 -23.05 11.85 12.19
C ILE A 211 -22.99 10.91 13.38
N ALA A 212 -22.83 11.46 14.59
CA ALA A 212 -22.84 10.71 15.85
C ALA A 212 -24.25 10.15 16.14
N THR A 213 -24.69 9.20 15.34
CA THR A 213 -25.87 8.36 15.55
C THR A 213 -25.56 7.00 14.91
N THR A 214 -25.98 5.93 15.56
CA THR A 214 -25.66 4.51 15.31
C THR A 214 -26.01 3.94 13.92
N ASN A 215 -26.11 4.74 12.87
CA ASN A 215 -26.25 4.29 11.48
C ASN A 215 -25.46 5.19 10.54
N LEU A 216 -24.45 4.62 9.86
CA LEU A 216 -23.74 5.26 8.76
C LEU A 216 -24.74 5.61 7.64
N THR A 217 -25.02 6.90 7.47
CA THR A 217 -25.73 7.41 6.31
C THR A 217 -24.79 8.35 5.56
N ALA A 218 -24.30 7.92 4.40
CA ALA A 218 -23.58 8.79 3.48
C ALA A 218 -24.60 9.74 2.83
N PHE A 219 -24.40 11.05 2.99
CA PHE A 219 -25.15 12.07 2.27
C PHE A 219 -24.40 12.40 0.97
N ILE A 220 -25.13 12.41 -0.15
CA ILE A 220 -24.66 12.74 -1.50
C ILE A 220 -24.98 14.20 -1.78
#